data_AF-A0A2A9CQZ4-F1
#
_entry.id   AF-A0A2A9CQZ4-F1
#
_cell.length_a   1.000
_cell.length_b   1.000
_cell.length_c   1.000
_cell.angle_alpha   90.00
_cell.angle_beta   90.00
_cell.angle_gamma   90.00
#
_symmetry.space_group_name_H-M   'P 1'
#
loop_
_entity.id
_entity.type
_entity.pdbx_description
1 polymer ?
#
loop_
_entity_poly.entity_id
_entity_poly.type
_entity_poly.pdbx_seq_one_letter_code
_entity_poly.pdbx_strand_id
1 'polypeptide(L)' 'MSETKTRRVIEAKCPIRPGDVCNLCQLDVTGPQDCPLVYLVRSDPDLQEEWIAQRRQAR' A
#
# COMPACT_ATOMS: atom_id res chain seq x y z
N MET A 1 26.16 19.83 -19.68
CA MET A 1 26.37 18.71 -18.74
C MET A 1 25.33 18.90 -17.64
N SER A 2 24.16 18.28 -17.77
CA SER A 2 23.03 18.56 -16.87
C SER A 2 23.06 17.59 -15.70
N GLU A 3 23.55 18.10 -14.58
CA GLU A 3 23.64 17.41 -13.29
C GLU A 3 22.24 17.01 -12.84
N THR A 4 21.91 15.72 -13.00
CA THR A 4 20.57 15.22 -12.71
C THR A 4 20.47 14.93 -11.23
N LYS A 5 19.91 15.90 -10.49
CA LYS A 5 19.57 15.77 -9.06
C LYS A 5 18.73 14.51 -8.87
N THR A 6 19.31 13.47 -8.25
CA THR A 6 18.63 12.20 -8.00
C THR A 6 17.42 12.45 -7.10
N ARG A 7 16.22 12.34 -7.66
CA ARG A 7 14.96 12.46 -6.91
C ARG A 7 14.80 11.19 -6.09
N ARG A 8 14.73 11.31 -4.76
CA ARG A 8 14.39 10.18 -3.89
C ARG A 8 12.97 9.76 -4.21
N VAL A 9 12.81 8.53 -4.69
CA VAL A 9 11.50 7.91 -4.89
C VAL A 9 11.03 7.43 -3.52
N ILE A 10 9.88 7.92 -3.07
CA ILE A 10 9.24 7.37 -1.86
C ILE A 10 8.48 6.13 -2.30
N GLU A 11 8.96 4.96 -1.90
CA GLU A 11 8.31 3.69 -2.23
C GLU A 11 6.99 3.55 -1.45
N ALA A 12 5.89 3.35 -2.18
CA ALA A 12 4.61 3.07 -1.57
C ALA A 12 4.63 1.68 -0.91
N LYS A 13 4.22 1.59 0.36
CA LYS A 13 4.09 0.31 1.07
C LYS A 13 2.73 -0.34 0.81
N CYS A 14 2.68 -1.68 0.84
CA CYS A 14 1.43 -2.41 0.74
C CYS A 14 0.63 -2.27 2.06
N PRO A 15 -0.60 -1.72 2.05
CA PRO A 15 -1.38 -1.56 3.28
C PRO A 15 -1.80 -2.90 3.91
N ILE A 16 -1.94 -3.94 3.09
CA ILE A 16 -2.41 -5.27 3.51
C ILE A 16 -1.26 -6.14 4.04
N ARG A 17 -0.03 -5.91 3.56
CA ARG A 17 1.17 -6.66 3.97
C ARG A 17 2.16 -5.70 4.62
N PRO A 18 2.07 -5.47 5.93
CA PRO A 18 3.02 -4.62 6.64
C PRO A 18 4.46 -5.12 6.43
N GLY A 19 5.36 -4.21 6.03
CA GLY A 19 6.76 -4.52 5.75
C GLY A 19 7.09 -4.65 4.26
N ASP A 20 6.11 -5.01 3.42
CA ASP A 20 6.29 -5.12 1.98
C ASP A 20 6.07 -3.80 1.25
N VAL A 21 6.87 -3.56 0.21
CA VAL A 21 6.58 -2.54 -0.80
C VAL A 21 5.41 -2.98 -1.69
N CYS A 22 4.74 -2.02 -2.33
CA CYS A 22 3.72 -2.33 -3.31
C CYS A 22 4.38 -2.91 -4.56
N ASN A 23 4.06 -4.18 -4.86
CA ASN A 23 4.61 -4.89 -6.03
C ASN A 23 3.73 -4.81 -7.28
N LEU A 24 2.67 -3.99 -7.27
CA LEU A 24 1.68 -3.90 -8.36
C LEU A 24 1.18 -5.27 -8.81
N CYS A 25 0.85 -6.15 -7.85
CA CYS A 25 0.54 -7.56 -8.11
C CYS A 25 -0.79 -7.81 -8.82
N GLN A 26 -1.54 -6.76 -9.16
CA GLN A 26 -2.83 -6.82 -9.86
C GLN A 26 -2.72 -5.98 -11.14
N LEU A 27 -3.42 -6.41 -12.19
CA LEU A 27 -3.40 -5.72 -13.48
C LEU A 27 -3.99 -4.31 -13.35
N ASP A 28 -3.44 -3.36 -14.11
CA ASP A 28 -3.87 -1.96 -14.19
C ASP A 28 -3.81 -1.16 -12.88
N VAL A 29 -3.13 -1.67 -11.85
CA VAL A 29 -2.91 -0.97 -10.59
C VAL A 29 -1.64 -0.11 -10.69
N THR A 30 -1.72 1.17 -10.33
CA THR A 30 -0.55 2.07 -10.26
C THR A 30 -0.01 2.26 -8.85
N GLY A 31 -0.73 1.74 -7.85
CA GLY A 31 -0.31 1.72 -6.46
C GLY A 31 -1.44 1.32 -5.50
N PRO A 32 -1.24 1.45 -4.18
CA PRO A 32 -2.20 1.03 -3.18
C PRO A 32 -3.58 1.69 -3.30
N GLN A 33 -3.66 2.91 -3.84
CA GLN A 33 -4.92 3.62 -4.04
C GLN A 33 -5.83 2.99 -5.09
N ASP A 34 -5.25 2.27 -6.07
CA ASP A 34 -6.00 1.61 -7.15
C ASP A 34 -6.19 0.10 -6.90
N CYS A 35 -5.72 -0.42 -5.77
CA CYS A 35 -5.73 -1.84 -5.49
C CYS A 35 -7.14 -2.31 -5.05
N PRO A 36 -7.78 -3.25 -5.77
CA PRO A 36 -9.13 -3.73 -5.43
C PRO A 36 -9.20 -4.37 -4.03
N LEU A 37 -8.14 -5.06 -3.60
CA LEU A 37 -8.08 -5.66 -2.27
C LEU A 37 -8.05 -4.60 -1.16
N VAL A 38 -7.28 -3.52 -1.37
CA VAL A 38 -7.26 -2.39 -0.42
C VAL A 38 -8.63 -1.74 -0.36
N TYR A 39 -9.30 -1.56 -1.51
CA TYR A 39 -10.66 -1.05 -1.54
C TYR A 39 -11.62 -1.91 -0.71
N LEU A 40 -11.66 -3.23 -0.94
CA LEU A 40 -12.56 -4.14 -0.21
C LEU A 40 -12.35 -4.09 1.31
N VAL A 41 -11.10 -4.20 1.75
CA VAL A 41 -10.78 -4.16 3.19
C VAL A 41 -11.12 -2.82 3.81
N ARG A 42 -10.94 -1.71 3.07
CA ARG A 42 -11.18 -0.36 3.60
C ARG A 42 -12.62 0.11 3.53
N SER A 43 -13.42 -0.47 2.64
CA SER A 43 -14.82 -0.12 2.44
C SER A 43 -15.77 -0.93 3.32
N ASP A 44 -15.36 -2.12 3.76
CA ASP A 44 -16.11 -2.93 4.71
C ASP A 44 -15.75 -2.55 6.17
N PRO A 45 -16.72 -2.16 7.02
CA PRO A 45 -16.44 -1.71 8.39
C PRO A 45 -15.76 -2.78 9.25
N ASP A 46 -16.22 -4.02 9.17
CA ASP A 46 -15.73 -5.11 10.01
C ASP A 46 -14.29 -5.49 9.60
N LEU A 47 -14.03 -5.58 8.29
CA LEU A 47 -12.68 -5.80 7.77
C LEU A 47 -11.73 -4.63 8.08
N GLN A 48 -12.24 -3.40 8.04
CA GLN A 48 -11.46 -2.20 8.34
C GLN A 48 -11.04 -2.17 9.82
N GLU A 49 -11.92 -2.56 10.75
CA GLU A 49 -11.60 -2.68 12.18
C GLU A 49 -10.54 -3.76 12.43
N GLU A 50 -10.73 -4.94 11.85
CA GLU A 50 -9.77 -6.05 11.96
C GLU A 50 -8.41 -5.67 11.36
N TRP A 51 -8.39 -5.00 10.21
CA TRP A 51 -7.16 -4.49 9.60
C TRP A 51 -6.44 -3.47 10.49
N ILE A 52 -7.17 -2.56 11.14
CA ILE A 52 -6.60 -1.62 12.11
C ILE A 52 -5.98 -2.38 13.30
N ALA A 53 -6.67 -3.40 13.82
CA ALA A 53 -6.18 -4.24 14.91
C ALA A 53 -4.89 -4.98 14.52
N GLN A 54 -4.86 -5.65 13.36
CA GLN A 54 -3.67 -6.33 12.84
C GLN A 54 -2.50 -5.37 12.65
N ARG A 55 -2.75 -4.16 12.12
CA ARG A 55 -1.70 -3.14 11.95
C ARG A 55 -1.09 -2.64 13.25
N ARG A 56 -1.83 -2.68 14.36
CA ARG A 56 -1.30 -2.34 15.69
C ARG A 56 -0.41 -3.47 16.22
N GLN A 57 -0.76 -4.72 15.94
CA GLN A 57 0.04 -5.89 16.35
C GLN A 57 1.33 -6.02 15.54
N ALA A 58 1.33 -5.58 14.29
CA ALA A 58 2.50 -5.63 13.39
C ALA A 58 3.47 -4.44 13.54
N ARG A 59 3.24 -3.52 14.49
CA ARG A 59 4.14 -2.41 14.83
C ARG A 59 4.99 -2.74 16.04
#